data_AF-A0A2V6WE43-F1
#
_entry.id   AF-A0A2V6WE43-F1
#
_cell.length_a   1.000
_cell.length_b   1.000
_cell.length_c   1.000
_cell.angle_alpha   90.00
_cell.angle_beta   90.00
_cell.angle_gamma   90.00
#
_symmetry.space_group_name_H-M   'P 1'
#
loop_
_entity.id
_entity.type
_entity.pdbx_description
1 polymer ?
#
loop_
_entity_poly.entity_id
_entity_poly.type
_entity_poly.pdbx_seq_one_letter_code
_entity_poly.pdbx_strand_id
1 'polypeptide(L)'
;MADAILETLRGVVGPANLLTDVELSPYVVDGRTPKAAVFPGSIDEVSAVLALANDASIPVTPWGGGTGVGVGAPAARLGVVLGLRRLSRLIEHEPGDLTATVEAGATMEALQVALAARGQWLSLDPPDAHVATVGGVLSANAAGPRRHLYGTARDLLIGVTVVCADGAIVHGGGKVVKNVAGYDLPKLFVGAFGSLGVIVEATVKLRPTPDVEILVAARFGSLKDCGLAARAVTASDLLPSALDLVDGEAAAALGLDGERPALVAGFDGLAEQVRWQRAEFARLCEEAGGREVRDLPAATWAVLPVAARRALAEPAAVMRFSVLPARVAEVVER
;
A
#
# COMPACT_ATOMS: atom_id res chain seq x y z
N MET A 1 -19.30 26.23 -6.99
CA MET A 1 -19.76 25.29 -8.02
C MET A 1 -21.17 25.69 -8.34
N ALA A 2 -21.55 25.79 -9.62
CA ALA A 2 -22.91 26.19 -9.97
C ALA A 2 -23.90 25.05 -9.66
N ASP A 3 -25.11 25.39 -9.21
CA ASP A 3 -26.14 24.39 -8.86
C ASP A 3 -26.47 23.45 -10.03
N ALA A 4 -26.44 23.95 -11.26
CA ALA A 4 -26.62 23.15 -12.48
C ALA A 4 -25.59 22.01 -12.60
N ILE A 5 -24.35 22.22 -12.15
CA ILE A 5 -23.31 21.18 -12.15
C ILE A 5 -23.61 20.13 -11.10
N LEU A 6 -24.07 20.53 -9.91
CA LEU A 6 -24.49 19.60 -8.86
C LEU A 6 -25.68 18.75 -9.29
N GLU A 7 -26.67 19.34 -9.96
CA GLU A 7 -27.80 18.59 -10.55
C GLU A 7 -27.33 17.58 -11.60
N THR A 8 -26.39 17.97 -12.46
CA THR A 8 -25.85 17.08 -13.49
C THR A 8 -25.08 15.92 -12.85
N LEU A 9 -24.21 16.19 -11.87
CA LEU A 9 -23.51 15.16 -11.11
C LEU A 9 -24.51 14.22 -10.42
N ARG A 10 -25.58 14.77 -9.83
CA ARG A 10 -26.65 13.99 -9.19
C ARG A 10 -27.36 13.09 -10.20
N GLY A 11 -27.57 13.56 -11.43
CA GLY A 11 -28.12 12.75 -12.52
C GLY A 11 -27.22 11.59 -12.92
N VAL A 12 -25.89 11.76 -12.87
CA VAL A 12 -24.91 10.73 -13.22
C VAL A 12 -24.82 9.63 -12.15
N VAL A 13 -24.56 10.00 -10.89
CA VAL A 13 -24.29 9.00 -9.83
C VAL A 13 -25.52 8.65 -9.00
N GLY A 14 -26.61 9.38 -9.15
CA GLY A 14 -27.81 9.29 -8.33
C GLY A 14 -27.72 10.09 -7.02
N PRO A 15 -28.87 10.46 -6.41
CA PRO A 15 -28.94 11.34 -5.24
C PRO A 15 -28.21 10.81 -4.01
N ALA A 16 -28.25 9.49 -3.78
CA ALA A 16 -27.60 8.87 -2.63
C ALA A 16 -26.06 8.87 -2.71
N ASN A 17 -25.49 9.23 -3.87
CA ASN A 17 -24.06 9.12 -4.16
C ASN A 17 -23.40 10.47 -4.43
N LEU A 18 -24.10 11.57 -4.15
CA LEU A 18 -23.57 12.94 -4.16
C LEU A 18 -23.73 13.52 -2.76
N LEU A 19 -22.62 13.85 -2.10
CA LEU A 19 -22.59 14.48 -0.79
C LEU A 19 -22.25 15.96 -0.91
N THR A 20 -22.89 16.79 -0.09
CA THR A 20 -22.60 18.23 0.05
C THR A 20 -22.57 18.65 1.52
N ASP A 21 -22.14 19.88 1.79
CA ASP A 21 -22.24 20.52 3.09
C ASP A 21 -21.62 19.71 4.25
N VAL A 22 -22.41 19.39 5.28
CA VAL A 22 -21.96 18.71 6.51
C VAL A 22 -21.45 17.30 6.28
N GLU A 23 -21.91 16.64 5.21
CA GLU A 23 -21.52 15.28 4.84
C GLU A 23 -20.08 15.20 4.29
N LEU A 24 -19.46 16.36 4.01
CA LEU A 24 -18.10 16.46 3.48
C LEU A 24 -17.01 16.40 4.55
N SER A 25 -17.36 16.37 5.84
CA SER A 25 -16.40 16.33 6.94
C SER A 25 -15.34 15.22 6.83
N PRO A 26 -15.65 13.99 6.33
CA PRO A 26 -14.62 12.94 6.19
C PRO A 26 -13.66 13.13 5.02
N TYR A 27 -13.92 14.09 4.13
CA TYR A 27 -13.17 14.29 2.87
C TYR A 27 -12.41 15.63 2.86
N VAL A 28 -12.17 16.19 4.05
CA VAL A 28 -11.31 17.36 4.21
C VAL A 28 -9.86 16.95 3.92
N VAL A 29 -9.20 17.71 3.05
CA VAL A 29 -7.79 17.51 2.69
C VAL A 29 -7.00 18.70 3.21
N ASP A 30 -6.11 18.47 4.17
CA ASP A 30 -5.26 19.51 4.78
C ASP A 30 -6.04 20.78 5.17
N GLY A 31 -7.16 20.60 5.85
CA GLY A 31 -8.03 21.69 6.32
C GLY A 31 -8.90 22.35 5.23
N ARG A 32 -8.91 21.82 4.00
CA ARG A 32 -9.77 22.30 2.91
C ARG A 32 -10.95 21.36 2.70
N THR A 33 -12.16 21.91 2.75
CA THR A 33 -13.39 21.18 2.44
C THR A 33 -13.67 21.22 0.93
N PRO A 34 -13.95 20.07 0.28
CA PRO A 34 -14.36 20.06 -1.12
C PRO A 34 -15.73 20.75 -1.30
N LYS A 35 -16.13 20.98 -2.55
CA LYS A 35 -17.48 21.48 -2.88
C LYS A 35 -18.51 20.36 -2.99
N ALA A 36 -18.08 19.15 -3.32
CA ALA A 36 -18.90 17.96 -3.34
C ALA A 36 -18.03 16.70 -3.22
N ALA A 37 -18.62 15.59 -2.80
CA ALA A 37 -18.03 14.27 -2.94
C ALA A 37 -19.00 13.38 -3.73
N VAL A 38 -18.50 12.71 -4.77
CA VAL A 38 -19.29 11.87 -5.67
C VAL A 38 -18.78 10.45 -5.66
N PHE A 39 -19.69 9.48 -5.67
CA PHE A 39 -19.38 8.06 -5.54
C PHE A 39 -19.96 7.31 -6.74
N PRO A 40 -19.28 7.30 -7.90
CA PRO A 40 -19.72 6.53 -9.06
C PRO A 40 -19.67 5.03 -8.78
N GLY A 41 -20.61 4.28 -9.38
CA GLY A 41 -20.75 2.83 -9.26
C GLY A 41 -20.35 2.06 -10.53
N SER A 42 -19.89 2.76 -11.57
CA SER A 42 -19.42 2.19 -12.82
C SER A 42 -18.28 3.03 -13.42
N ILE A 43 -17.52 2.44 -14.33
CA ILE A 43 -16.46 3.14 -15.07
C ILE A 43 -17.05 4.27 -15.92
N ASP A 44 -18.24 4.06 -16.51
CA ASP A 44 -18.95 5.07 -17.30
C ASP A 44 -19.37 6.27 -16.44
N GLU A 45 -19.84 6.03 -15.21
CA GLU A 45 -20.12 7.12 -14.26
C GLU A 45 -18.85 7.90 -13.90
N VAL A 46 -17.71 7.22 -13.69
CA VAL A 46 -16.40 7.90 -13.46
C VAL A 46 -16.05 8.78 -14.66
N SER A 47 -16.16 8.24 -15.88
CA SER A 47 -15.91 8.96 -17.14
C SER A 47 -16.77 10.21 -17.27
N ALA A 48 -18.08 10.07 -17.06
CA ALA A 48 -19.01 11.20 -17.15
C ALA A 48 -18.72 12.29 -16.10
N VAL A 49 -18.37 11.89 -14.86
CA VAL A 49 -17.99 12.85 -13.81
C VAL A 49 -16.71 13.61 -14.19
N LEU A 50 -15.67 12.92 -14.68
CA LEU A 50 -14.41 13.55 -15.06
C LEU A 50 -14.58 14.49 -16.24
N ALA A 51 -15.27 14.05 -17.30
CA ALA A 51 -15.56 14.89 -18.47
C ALA A 51 -16.28 16.18 -18.08
N LEU A 52 -17.35 16.09 -17.26
CA LEU A 52 -18.08 17.25 -16.77
C LEU A 52 -17.19 18.19 -15.94
N ALA A 53 -16.37 17.63 -15.05
CA ALA A 53 -15.47 18.42 -14.22
C ALA A 53 -14.39 19.13 -15.07
N ASN A 54 -13.88 18.47 -16.10
CA ASN A 54 -12.92 19.04 -17.04
C ASN A 54 -13.50 20.22 -17.83
N ASP A 55 -14.70 20.05 -18.39
CA ASP A 55 -15.42 21.12 -19.11
C ASP A 55 -15.68 22.34 -18.22
N ALA A 56 -15.99 22.11 -16.94
CA ALA A 56 -16.22 23.15 -15.95
C ALA A 56 -14.93 23.66 -15.27
N SER A 57 -13.74 23.16 -15.63
CA SER A 57 -12.46 23.48 -14.99
C SER A 57 -12.47 23.28 -13.46
N ILE A 58 -13.14 22.24 -13.00
CA ILE A 58 -13.26 21.84 -11.60
C ILE A 58 -12.20 20.78 -11.29
N PRO A 59 -11.33 21.00 -10.29
CA PRO A 59 -10.33 20.02 -9.90
C PRO A 59 -11.00 18.84 -9.22
N VAL A 60 -10.57 17.63 -9.59
CA VAL A 60 -11.05 16.38 -9.03
C VAL A 60 -9.94 15.71 -8.24
N THR A 61 -10.26 15.21 -7.06
CA THR A 61 -9.35 14.47 -6.19
C THR A 61 -9.87 13.05 -6.03
N PRO A 62 -9.22 12.05 -6.66
CA PRO A 62 -9.57 10.65 -6.48
C PRO A 62 -9.41 10.23 -5.02
N TRP A 63 -10.36 9.44 -4.53
CA TRP A 63 -10.42 9.05 -3.12
C TRP A 63 -10.71 7.57 -2.97
N GLY A 64 -9.73 6.86 -2.44
CA GLY A 64 -9.85 5.48 -1.98
C GLY A 64 -10.33 5.43 -0.54
N GLY A 65 -9.42 5.07 0.37
CA GLY A 65 -9.68 5.00 1.81
C GLY A 65 -9.21 6.22 2.61
N GLY A 66 -8.64 7.25 1.97
CA GLY A 66 -8.13 8.45 2.66
C GLY A 66 -6.85 8.26 3.47
N THR A 67 -6.23 7.07 3.46
CA THR A 67 -5.04 6.75 4.28
C THR A 67 -3.77 7.54 3.89
N GLY A 68 -3.77 8.16 2.71
CA GLY A 68 -2.67 8.98 2.20
C GLY A 68 -2.93 10.49 2.21
N VAL A 69 -4.00 10.96 2.86
CA VAL A 69 -4.46 12.36 2.76
C VAL A 69 -3.39 13.39 3.16
N GLY A 70 -2.56 13.07 4.17
CA GLY A 70 -1.50 13.95 4.66
C GLY A 70 -0.14 13.77 3.96
N VAL A 71 -0.10 13.06 2.83
CA VAL A 71 1.15 12.80 2.09
C VAL A 71 1.30 13.82 0.96
N GLY A 72 2.42 14.52 0.96
CA GLY A 72 2.79 15.47 -0.10
C GLY A 72 2.43 16.91 0.24
N ALA A 73 2.34 17.75 -0.79
CA ALA A 73 1.97 19.16 -0.62
C ALA A 73 0.45 19.34 -0.71
N PRO A 74 -0.16 20.21 0.11
CA PRO A 74 -1.60 20.48 0.05
C PRO A 74 -2.02 20.95 -1.34
N ALA A 75 -3.16 20.44 -1.81
CA ALA A 75 -3.73 20.88 -3.08
C ALA A 75 -4.06 22.39 -3.05
N ALA A 76 -3.62 23.13 -4.07
CA ALA A 76 -3.91 24.56 -4.19
C ALA A 76 -5.43 24.84 -4.35
N ARG A 77 -6.16 23.89 -4.96
CA ARG A 77 -7.61 23.94 -5.15
C ARG A 77 -8.20 22.57 -4.84
N LEU A 78 -9.34 22.54 -4.15
CA LEU A 78 -10.12 21.34 -3.90
C LEU A 78 -11.56 21.56 -4.39
N GLY A 79 -11.94 20.79 -5.42
CA GLY A 79 -13.22 20.94 -6.11
C GLY A 79 -14.16 19.80 -5.75
N VAL A 80 -13.99 18.67 -6.42
CA VAL A 80 -14.78 17.45 -6.20
C VAL A 80 -13.88 16.35 -5.66
N VAL A 81 -14.33 15.66 -4.63
CA VAL A 81 -13.76 14.37 -4.24
C VAL A 81 -14.47 13.26 -5.01
N LEU A 82 -13.72 12.41 -5.68
CA LEU A 82 -14.23 11.28 -6.47
C LEU A 82 -13.96 9.97 -5.71
N GLY A 83 -14.95 9.50 -4.97
CA GLY A 83 -14.83 8.31 -4.13
C GLY A 83 -15.06 7.01 -4.91
N LEU A 84 -14.08 6.11 -4.88
CA LEU A 84 -14.10 4.88 -5.68
C LEU A 84 -14.69 3.66 -4.96
N ARG A 85 -15.10 3.78 -3.69
CA ARG A 85 -15.52 2.63 -2.84
C ARG A 85 -16.62 1.73 -3.42
N ARG A 86 -17.46 2.26 -4.33
CA ARG A 86 -18.53 1.48 -4.99
C ARG A 86 -18.00 0.60 -6.12
N LEU A 87 -16.80 0.89 -6.64
CA LEU A 87 -16.05 0.05 -7.56
C LEU A 87 -15.16 -0.90 -6.75
N SER A 88 -15.72 -1.93 -6.15
CA SER A 88 -15.01 -2.84 -5.20
C SER A 88 -15.12 -4.33 -5.52
N ARG A 89 -15.52 -4.68 -6.74
CA ARG A 89 -15.69 -6.07 -7.18
C ARG A 89 -14.36 -6.69 -7.60
N LEU A 90 -14.19 -7.98 -7.27
CA LEU A 90 -13.24 -8.86 -7.93
C LEU A 90 -13.85 -9.24 -9.29
N ILE A 91 -13.37 -8.60 -10.36
CA ILE A 91 -13.91 -8.77 -11.72
C ILE A 91 -13.55 -10.16 -12.25
N GLU A 92 -12.31 -10.59 -11.99
CA GLU A 92 -11.80 -11.86 -12.47
C GLU A 92 -10.72 -12.38 -11.53
N HIS A 93 -10.70 -13.69 -11.32
CA HIS A 93 -9.64 -14.40 -10.60
C HIS A 93 -9.36 -15.66 -11.39
N GLU A 94 -8.18 -15.73 -12.00
CA GLU A 94 -7.71 -16.88 -12.77
C GLU A 94 -6.55 -17.55 -12.00
N PRO A 95 -6.84 -18.55 -11.15
CA PRO A 95 -5.82 -19.19 -10.34
C PRO A 95 -4.77 -19.91 -11.17
N GLY A 96 -5.11 -20.42 -12.36
CA GLY A 96 -4.17 -21.12 -13.24
C GLY A 96 -3.04 -20.21 -13.73
N ASP A 97 -3.36 -18.94 -13.97
CA ASP A 97 -2.42 -17.93 -14.44
C ASP A 97 -1.78 -17.13 -13.31
N LEU A 98 -2.18 -17.37 -12.05
CA LEU A 98 -1.82 -16.56 -10.89
C LEU A 98 -2.15 -15.07 -11.13
N THR A 99 -3.34 -14.76 -11.62
CA THR A 99 -3.75 -13.36 -11.85
C THR A 99 -5.15 -13.06 -11.31
N ALA A 100 -5.37 -11.79 -10.98
CA ALA A 100 -6.69 -11.29 -10.66
C ALA A 100 -6.87 -9.87 -11.22
N THR A 101 -8.08 -9.58 -11.68
CA THR A 101 -8.54 -8.24 -12.06
C THR A 101 -9.57 -7.78 -11.02
N VAL A 102 -9.34 -6.60 -10.45
CA VAL A 102 -10.13 -6.05 -9.35
C VAL A 102 -10.39 -4.57 -9.56
N GLU A 103 -11.57 -4.12 -9.15
CA GLU A 103 -11.91 -2.70 -9.15
C GLU A 103 -11.12 -1.93 -8.08
N ALA A 104 -10.74 -0.70 -8.40
CA ALA A 104 -9.77 0.08 -7.64
C ALA A 104 -10.24 0.50 -6.23
N GLY A 105 -11.54 0.49 -5.96
CA GLY A 105 -12.13 0.80 -4.66
C GLY A 105 -12.20 -0.38 -3.70
N ALA A 106 -11.84 -1.61 -4.12
CA ALA A 106 -11.73 -2.75 -3.22
C ALA A 106 -10.65 -2.49 -2.16
N THR A 107 -10.93 -2.81 -0.90
CA THR A 107 -9.90 -2.75 0.16
C THR A 107 -8.90 -3.88 -0.03
N MET A 108 -7.65 -3.65 0.38
CA MET A 108 -6.61 -4.66 0.30
C MET A 108 -6.97 -5.89 1.13
N GLU A 109 -7.52 -5.70 2.33
CA GLU A 109 -7.98 -6.79 3.18
C GLU A 109 -9.08 -7.63 2.50
N ALA A 110 -10.11 -6.99 1.94
CA ALA A 110 -11.18 -7.71 1.25
C ALA A 110 -10.66 -8.50 0.04
N LEU A 111 -9.73 -7.92 -0.71
CA LEU A 111 -9.06 -8.61 -1.81
C LEU A 111 -8.28 -9.83 -1.31
N GLN A 112 -7.46 -9.69 -0.26
CA GLN A 112 -6.69 -10.82 0.29
C GLN A 112 -7.61 -11.96 0.77
N VAL A 113 -8.71 -11.64 1.44
CA VAL A 113 -9.71 -12.63 1.88
C VAL A 113 -10.30 -13.38 0.68
N ALA A 114 -10.65 -12.67 -0.40
CA ALA A 114 -11.20 -13.29 -1.59
C ALA A 114 -10.19 -14.22 -2.30
N LEU A 115 -8.92 -13.80 -2.39
CA LEU A 115 -7.86 -14.58 -3.02
C LEU A 115 -7.49 -15.84 -2.22
N ALA A 116 -7.51 -15.74 -0.90
CA ALA A 116 -7.17 -16.83 0.01
C ALA A 116 -8.09 -18.06 -0.17
N ALA A 117 -9.33 -17.86 -0.63
CA ALA A 117 -10.26 -18.95 -0.94
C ALA A 117 -9.75 -19.91 -2.03
N ARG A 118 -8.74 -19.50 -2.83
CA ARG A 118 -8.06 -20.35 -3.82
C ARG A 118 -6.59 -20.60 -3.48
N GLY A 119 -6.17 -20.39 -2.22
CA GLY A 119 -4.80 -20.61 -1.79
C GLY A 119 -3.80 -19.65 -2.43
N GLN A 120 -4.25 -18.43 -2.73
CA GLN A 120 -3.44 -17.39 -3.36
C GLN A 120 -3.54 -16.08 -2.60
N TRP A 121 -2.58 -15.20 -2.86
CA TRP A 121 -2.54 -13.87 -2.27
C TRP A 121 -1.87 -12.90 -3.24
N LEU A 122 -2.18 -11.61 -3.08
CA LEU A 122 -1.42 -10.54 -3.66
C LEU A 122 -0.27 -10.25 -2.70
N SER A 123 0.98 -10.43 -3.11
CA SER A 123 2.14 -10.32 -2.22
C SER A 123 2.52 -8.86 -1.89
N LEU A 124 1.54 -8.11 -1.37
CA LEU A 124 1.63 -6.75 -0.87
C LEU A 124 0.98 -6.67 0.52
N ASP A 125 1.60 -5.89 1.38
CA ASP A 125 1.23 -5.68 2.78
C ASP A 125 1.19 -4.18 3.13
N PRO A 126 0.44 -3.35 2.37
CA PRO A 126 0.40 -1.93 2.65
C PRO A 126 -0.18 -1.66 4.04
N PRO A 127 0.26 -0.59 4.70
CA PRO A 127 -0.31 -0.19 5.98
C PRO A 127 -1.83 0.03 5.87
N ASP A 128 -2.53 -0.21 6.97
CA ASP A 128 -3.97 0.07 7.10
C ASP A 128 -4.83 -0.66 6.04
N ALA A 129 -4.48 -1.91 5.71
CA ALA A 129 -5.09 -2.71 4.64
C ALA A 129 -6.63 -2.84 4.68
N HIS A 130 -7.24 -2.72 5.86
CA HIS A 130 -8.70 -2.71 6.07
C HIS A 130 -9.39 -1.45 5.48
N VAL A 131 -8.66 -0.36 5.31
CA VAL A 131 -9.15 0.91 4.73
C VAL A 131 -8.43 1.23 3.41
N ALA A 132 -7.15 0.89 3.28
CA ALA A 132 -6.38 1.11 2.06
C ALA A 132 -7.00 0.32 0.89
N THR A 133 -7.26 1.02 -0.22
CA THR A 133 -7.86 0.45 -1.43
C THR A 133 -6.79 0.12 -2.47
N VAL A 134 -7.09 -0.80 -3.38
CA VAL A 134 -6.18 -1.19 -4.48
C VAL A 134 -5.71 0.03 -5.27
N GLY A 135 -6.64 0.91 -5.67
CA GLY A 135 -6.33 2.14 -6.41
C GLY A 135 -5.48 3.12 -5.61
N GLY A 136 -5.74 3.25 -4.31
CA GLY A 136 -4.92 4.08 -3.42
C GLY A 136 -3.50 3.53 -3.25
N VAL A 137 -3.36 2.22 -3.07
CA VAL A 137 -2.07 1.53 -2.94
C VAL A 137 -1.24 1.68 -4.21
N LEU A 138 -1.85 1.49 -5.37
CA LEU A 138 -1.19 1.71 -6.66
C LEU A 138 -0.79 3.18 -6.84
N SER A 139 -1.74 4.10 -6.61
CA SER A 139 -1.50 5.54 -6.82
C SER A 139 -0.42 6.10 -5.91
N ALA A 140 -0.29 5.60 -4.68
CA ALA A 140 0.76 5.99 -3.74
C ALA A 140 2.03 5.12 -3.83
N ASN A 141 2.01 4.07 -4.64
CA ASN A 141 2.97 2.95 -4.59
C ASN A 141 3.24 2.50 -3.13
N ALA A 142 2.18 2.40 -2.34
CA ALA A 142 2.26 2.06 -0.93
C ALA A 142 2.75 0.62 -0.77
N ALA A 143 3.68 0.41 0.16
CA ALA A 143 4.30 -0.88 0.40
C ALA A 143 4.58 -1.06 1.89
N GLY A 144 4.52 -2.30 2.35
CA GLY A 144 4.98 -2.70 3.67
C GLY A 144 6.31 -3.47 3.61
N PRO A 145 6.70 -4.08 4.74
CA PRO A 145 7.92 -4.88 4.91
C PRO A 145 8.15 -5.93 3.82
N ARG A 146 7.09 -6.61 3.35
CA ARG A 146 7.19 -7.72 2.38
C ARG A 146 7.71 -7.32 1.02
N ARG A 147 7.80 -6.02 0.74
CA ARG A 147 8.45 -5.51 -0.46
C ARG A 147 9.89 -5.96 -0.64
N HIS A 148 10.56 -6.37 0.44
CA HIS A 148 11.96 -6.80 0.41
C HIS A 148 12.16 -7.98 -0.55
N LEU A 149 11.33 -9.02 -0.44
CA LEU A 149 11.38 -10.18 -1.34
C LEU A 149 10.41 -10.06 -2.51
N TYR A 150 9.25 -9.46 -2.29
CA TYR A 150 8.14 -9.52 -3.24
C TYR A 150 8.03 -8.31 -4.18
N GLY A 151 8.82 -7.27 -3.95
CA GLY A 151 8.76 -6.03 -4.72
C GLY A 151 7.57 -5.15 -4.35
N THR A 152 7.27 -4.18 -5.20
CA THR A 152 6.26 -3.15 -4.98
C THR A 152 5.00 -3.38 -5.80
N ALA A 153 3.96 -2.57 -5.58
CA ALA A 153 2.76 -2.61 -6.40
C ALA A 153 3.08 -2.42 -7.91
N ARG A 154 4.14 -1.65 -8.22
CA ARG A 154 4.66 -1.49 -9.58
C ARG A 154 5.14 -2.79 -10.22
N ASP A 155 5.71 -3.70 -9.43
CA ASP A 155 6.30 -4.96 -9.92
C ASP A 155 5.22 -6.03 -10.16
N LEU A 156 4.12 -5.93 -9.42
CA LEU A 156 3.00 -6.87 -9.47
C LEU A 156 1.88 -6.44 -10.41
N LEU A 157 1.81 -5.17 -10.80
CA LEU A 157 0.83 -4.67 -11.79
C LEU A 157 1.17 -5.17 -13.20
N ILE A 158 0.19 -5.77 -13.87
CA ILE A 158 0.30 -6.24 -15.26
C ILE A 158 -0.73 -5.63 -16.21
N GLY A 159 -1.82 -5.08 -15.66
CA GLY A 159 -2.83 -4.36 -16.44
C GLY A 159 -3.54 -3.31 -15.61
N VAL A 160 -4.02 -2.27 -16.25
CA VAL A 160 -4.76 -1.18 -15.61
C VAL A 160 -5.82 -0.62 -16.56
N THR A 161 -6.97 -0.25 -15.99
CA THR A 161 -7.95 0.62 -16.65
C THR A 161 -7.93 1.96 -15.91
N VAL A 162 -7.73 3.04 -16.67
CA VAL A 162 -7.65 4.41 -16.15
C VAL A 162 -8.64 5.28 -16.89
N VAL A 163 -9.28 6.20 -16.17
CA VAL A 163 -10.09 7.25 -16.76
C VAL A 163 -9.33 8.58 -16.68
N CYS A 164 -9.11 9.19 -17.84
CA CYS A 164 -8.43 10.48 -18.00
C CYS A 164 -9.33 11.65 -17.62
N ALA A 165 -8.75 12.85 -17.49
CA ALA A 165 -9.47 14.05 -17.07
C ALA A 165 -10.63 14.41 -18.02
N ASP A 166 -10.48 14.19 -19.31
CA ASP A 166 -11.52 14.40 -20.34
C ASP A 166 -12.58 13.29 -20.38
N GLY A 167 -12.50 12.31 -19.47
CA GLY A 167 -13.37 11.15 -19.43
C GLY A 167 -12.93 9.99 -20.33
N ALA A 168 -11.85 10.12 -21.12
CA ALA A 168 -11.39 9.02 -21.96
C ALA A 168 -10.99 7.80 -21.10
N ILE A 169 -11.45 6.61 -21.49
CA ILE A 169 -11.10 5.35 -20.84
C ILE A 169 -9.89 4.76 -21.57
N VAL A 170 -8.80 4.57 -20.83
CA VAL A 170 -7.54 4.04 -21.34
C VAL A 170 -7.24 2.71 -20.67
N HIS A 171 -6.98 1.70 -21.49
CA HIS A 171 -6.49 0.41 -21.03
C HIS A 171 -5.00 0.30 -21.31
N GLY A 172 -4.26 -0.25 -20.36
CA GLY A 172 -2.85 -0.52 -20.53
C GLY A 172 -2.46 -1.88 -19.95
N GLY A 173 -1.44 -2.48 -20.55
CA GLY A 173 -0.91 -3.78 -20.13
C GLY A 173 -1.69 -4.95 -20.72
N GLY A 174 -1.58 -6.12 -20.10
CA GLY A 174 -2.27 -7.33 -20.55
C GLY A 174 -2.08 -8.47 -19.56
N LYS A 175 -2.93 -9.49 -19.66
CA LYS A 175 -2.86 -10.71 -18.84
C LYS A 175 -1.75 -11.66 -19.31
N VAL A 176 -0.58 -11.11 -19.58
CA VAL A 176 0.57 -11.85 -20.11
C VAL A 176 1.78 -11.58 -19.22
N VAL A 177 2.51 -12.65 -18.92
CA VAL A 177 3.66 -12.62 -17.99
C VAL A 177 4.75 -11.66 -18.47
N LYS A 178 4.89 -11.48 -19.79
CA LYS A 178 5.85 -10.58 -20.43
C LYS A 178 5.17 -9.78 -21.53
N ASN A 179 5.22 -8.46 -21.41
CA ASN A 179 4.91 -7.54 -22.50
C ASN A 179 6.23 -6.92 -22.99
N VAL A 180 6.59 -7.15 -24.26
CA VAL A 180 7.85 -6.68 -24.88
C VAL A 180 7.63 -5.58 -25.92
N ALA A 181 6.40 -5.09 -26.08
CA ALA A 181 6.06 -4.09 -27.06
C ALA A 181 5.87 -2.71 -26.41
N GLY A 182 6.73 -1.76 -26.77
CA GLY A 182 6.58 -0.34 -26.42
C GLY A 182 6.90 -0.01 -24.95
N TYR A 183 6.41 1.15 -24.52
CA TYR A 183 6.57 1.62 -23.15
C TYR A 183 5.57 0.93 -22.22
N ASP A 184 6.01 0.61 -21.00
CA ASP A 184 5.16 0.07 -19.94
C ASP A 184 4.34 1.20 -19.29
N LEU A 185 3.40 1.74 -20.08
CA LEU A 185 2.52 2.84 -19.68
C LEU A 185 1.70 2.55 -18.40
N PRO A 186 1.21 1.32 -18.13
CA PRO A 186 0.54 1.01 -16.87
C PRO A 186 1.33 1.43 -15.63
N LYS A 187 2.66 1.23 -15.66
CA LYS A 187 3.53 1.55 -14.53
C LYS A 187 3.73 3.06 -14.32
N LEU A 188 3.34 3.91 -15.27
CA LEU A 188 3.35 5.37 -15.08
C LEU A 188 2.30 5.84 -14.08
N PHE A 189 1.18 5.11 -13.96
CA PHE A 189 0.11 5.44 -13.02
C PHE A 189 0.45 5.04 -11.57
N VAL A 190 1.43 4.15 -11.38
CA VAL A 190 1.88 3.73 -10.06
C VAL A 190 2.77 4.81 -9.44
N GLY A 191 2.37 5.31 -8.28
CA GLY A 191 3.04 6.44 -7.63
C GLY A 191 2.65 7.82 -8.18
N ALA A 192 1.64 7.90 -9.06
CA ALA A 192 1.19 9.16 -9.65
C ALA A 192 0.28 10.00 -8.72
N PHE A 193 -0.15 9.46 -7.58
CA PHE A 193 -1.07 10.11 -6.63
C PHE A 193 -2.34 10.68 -7.28
N GLY A 194 -2.85 10.01 -8.32
CA GLY A 194 -4.05 10.44 -9.07
C GLY A 194 -3.85 11.64 -10.01
N SER A 195 -2.62 12.14 -10.18
CA SER A 195 -2.33 13.32 -11.02
C SER A 195 -2.40 13.08 -12.52
N LEU A 196 -2.26 11.82 -12.96
CA LEU A 196 -2.28 11.43 -14.38
C LEU A 196 -3.62 10.86 -14.85
N GLY A 197 -4.54 10.61 -13.93
CA GLY A 197 -5.81 9.94 -14.20
C GLY A 197 -6.28 9.10 -13.02
N VAL A 198 -7.47 8.53 -13.14
CA VAL A 198 -8.14 7.76 -12.10
C VAL A 198 -8.05 6.28 -12.42
N ILE A 199 -7.27 5.53 -11.65
CA ILE A 199 -7.24 4.07 -11.74
C ILE A 199 -8.61 3.54 -11.29
N VAL A 200 -9.32 2.83 -12.16
CA VAL A 200 -10.65 2.25 -11.87
C VAL A 200 -10.62 0.72 -11.78
N GLU A 201 -9.68 0.08 -12.46
CA GLU A 201 -9.43 -1.36 -12.35
C GLU A 201 -7.93 -1.65 -12.44
N ALA A 202 -7.51 -2.74 -11.81
CA ALA A 202 -6.14 -3.22 -11.85
C ALA A 202 -6.11 -4.73 -12.04
N THR A 203 -5.18 -5.20 -12.87
CA THR A 203 -4.84 -6.62 -13.02
C THR A 203 -3.46 -6.86 -12.41
N VAL A 204 -3.37 -7.79 -11.47
CA VAL A 204 -2.18 -8.03 -10.64
C VAL A 204 -1.71 -9.48 -10.73
N LYS A 205 -0.40 -9.67 -10.57
CA LYS A 205 0.22 -10.98 -10.35
C LYS A 205 -0.03 -11.43 -8.91
N LEU A 206 -0.42 -12.68 -8.78
CA LEU A 206 -0.63 -13.37 -7.52
C LEU A 206 0.50 -14.34 -7.24
N ARG A 207 0.51 -14.86 -6.02
CA ARG A 207 1.37 -15.96 -5.61
C ARG A 207 0.55 -17.01 -4.87
N PRO A 208 0.99 -18.27 -4.84
CA PRO A 208 0.51 -19.23 -3.87
C PRO A 208 0.75 -18.72 -2.45
N THR A 209 -0.20 -18.99 -1.56
CA THR A 209 -0.02 -18.74 -0.12
C THR A 209 1.11 -19.65 0.40
N PRO A 210 2.09 -19.13 1.16
CA PRO A 210 3.14 -19.96 1.74
C PRO A 210 2.60 -20.93 2.80
N ASP A 211 3.23 -22.11 2.94
CA ASP A 211 2.86 -23.10 3.97
C ASP A 211 3.06 -22.56 5.38
N VAL A 212 4.16 -21.83 5.57
CA VAL A 212 4.55 -21.24 6.85
C VAL A 212 5.05 -19.83 6.61
N GLU A 213 4.67 -18.93 7.50
CA GLU A 213 5.25 -17.60 7.62
C GLU A 213 5.54 -17.26 9.08
N ILE A 214 6.69 -16.65 9.33
CA ILE A 214 7.11 -16.23 10.67
C ILE A 214 7.74 -14.84 10.63
N LEU A 215 7.67 -14.16 11.76
CA LEU A 215 8.53 -13.01 12.08
C LEU A 215 9.45 -13.43 13.22
N VAL A 216 10.72 -13.06 13.14
CA VAL A 216 11.73 -13.34 14.15
C VAL A 216 12.42 -12.03 14.49
N ALA A 217 12.61 -11.76 15.77
CA ALA A 217 13.33 -10.57 16.23
C ALA A 217 14.59 -10.96 17.00
N ALA A 218 15.65 -10.18 16.81
CA ALA A 218 16.85 -10.19 17.64
C ALA A 218 17.06 -8.78 18.21
N ARG A 219 17.37 -8.67 19.51
CA ARG A 219 17.58 -7.39 20.20
C ARG A 219 19.06 -7.07 20.29
N PHE A 220 19.41 -5.79 20.19
CA PHE A 220 20.80 -5.34 20.20
C PHE A 220 21.04 -4.24 21.24
N GLY A 221 22.32 -3.99 21.55
CA GLY A 221 22.71 -2.90 22.44
C GLY A 221 22.61 -1.52 21.80
N SER A 222 22.70 -1.44 20.47
CA SER A 222 22.65 -0.20 19.71
C SER A 222 22.05 -0.41 18.30
N LEU A 223 21.55 0.66 17.68
CA LEU A 223 21.05 0.64 16.29
C LEU A 223 22.18 0.33 15.31
N LYS A 224 23.41 0.77 15.63
CA LYS A 224 24.61 0.43 14.88
C LYS A 224 24.84 -1.09 14.80
N ASP A 225 24.69 -1.80 15.91
CA ASP A 225 24.85 -3.27 15.95
C ASP A 225 23.73 -3.96 15.17
N CYS A 226 22.48 -3.49 15.26
CA CYS A 226 21.39 -3.94 14.39
C CYS A 226 21.76 -3.80 12.91
N GLY A 227 22.35 -2.66 12.53
CA GLY A 227 22.77 -2.37 11.16
C GLY A 227 23.87 -3.32 10.67
N LEU A 228 24.81 -3.72 11.54
CA LEU A 228 25.83 -4.72 11.21
C LEU A 228 25.20 -6.10 10.98
N ALA A 229 24.28 -6.52 11.86
CA ALA A 229 23.55 -7.78 11.71
C ALA A 229 22.70 -7.80 10.42
N ALA A 230 21.99 -6.71 10.12
CA ALA A 230 21.19 -6.59 8.89
C ALA A 230 22.05 -6.75 7.62
N ARG A 231 23.27 -6.19 7.63
CA ARG A 231 24.23 -6.37 6.53
C ARG A 231 24.73 -7.80 6.42
N ALA A 232 25.00 -8.48 7.55
CA ALA A 232 25.39 -9.89 7.56
C ALA A 232 24.28 -10.78 6.99
N VAL A 233 23.03 -10.55 7.41
CA VAL A 233 21.85 -11.24 6.86
C VAL A 233 21.70 -10.99 5.36
N THR A 234 21.83 -9.74 4.90
CA THR A 234 21.71 -9.39 3.47
C THR A 234 22.85 -9.99 2.63
N ALA A 235 24.03 -10.21 3.22
CA ALA A 235 25.19 -10.80 2.54
C ALA A 235 25.23 -12.34 2.63
N SER A 236 24.24 -12.96 3.28
CA SER A 236 24.14 -14.41 3.44
C SER A 236 23.23 -15.05 2.38
N ASP A 237 23.06 -16.37 2.45
CA ASP A 237 22.13 -17.13 1.61
C ASP A 237 20.67 -17.07 2.11
N LEU A 238 20.37 -16.26 3.13
CA LEU A 238 19.02 -16.02 3.61
C LEU A 238 18.19 -15.24 2.59
N LEU A 239 16.90 -15.58 2.49
CA LEU A 239 15.90 -14.92 1.64
C LEU A 239 14.76 -14.37 2.52
N PRO A 240 15.05 -13.36 3.37
CA PRO A 240 14.02 -12.78 4.22
C PRO A 240 12.93 -12.13 3.36
N SER A 241 11.66 -12.39 3.68
CA SER A 241 10.54 -11.68 3.07
C SER A 241 10.39 -10.25 3.59
N ALA A 242 10.85 -9.99 4.81
CA ALA A 242 10.95 -8.67 5.43
C ALA A 242 12.26 -8.55 6.21
N LEU A 243 12.83 -7.34 6.28
CA LEU A 243 14.02 -7.05 7.08
C LEU A 243 13.97 -5.60 7.54
N ASP A 244 13.56 -5.41 8.79
CA ASP A 244 13.26 -4.12 9.39
C ASP A 244 14.09 -3.90 10.65
N LEU A 245 14.76 -2.75 10.71
CA LEU A 245 15.48 -2.28 11.88
C LEU A 245 14.57 -1.27 12.60
N VAL A 246 14.27 -1.57 13.87
CA VAL A 246 13.38 -0.76 14.70
C VAL A 246 14.12 -0.24 15.93
N ASP A 247 13.81 0.99 16.33
CA ASP A 247 14.30 1.58 17.59
C ASP A 247 13.57 1.00 18.81
N GLY A 248 13.92 1.47 20.01
CA GLY A 248 13.35 0.97 21.25
C GLY A 248 11.84 1.20 21.37
N GLU A 249 11.34 2.35 20.91
CA GLU A 249 9.91 2.70 20.98
C GLU A 249 9.08 1.88 19.99
N ALA A 250 9.54 1.76 18.75
CA ALA A 250 8.91 0.91 17.74
C ALA A 250 9.02 -0.57 18.12
N ALA A 251 10.13 -1.03 18.71
CA ALA A 251 10.25 -2.39 19.23
C ALA A 251 9.21 -2.67 20.34
N ALA A 252 9.00 -1.72 21.26
CA ALA A 252 7.96 -1.82 22.29
C ALA A 252 6.56 -1.92 21.67
N ALA A 253 6.27 -1.16 20.61
CA ALA A 253 5.01 -1.24 19.86
C ALA A 253 4.79 -2.61 19.17
N LEU A 254 5.86 -3.39 18.95
CA LEU A 254 5.81 -4.77 18.47
C LEU A 254 5.72 -5.82 19.60
N GLY A 255 5.65 -5.38 20.86
CA GLY A 255 5.65 -6.26 22.04
C GLY A 255 7.04 -6.77 22.43
N LEU A 256 8.12 -6.09 22.01
CA LEU A 256 9.48 -6.35 22.48
C LEU A 256 9.80 -5.47 23.68
N ASP A 257 9.78 -6.05 24.89
CA ASP A 257 9.96 -5.31 26.13
C ASP A 257 11.35 -4.68 26.28
N GLY A 258 11.44 -3.48 26.86
CA GLY A 258 12.67 -2.91 27.41
C GLY A 258 13.48 -1.99 26.50
N GLU A 259 12.84 -1.16 25.67
CA GLU A 259 13.42 0.02 24.97
C GLU A 259 14.79 -0.21 24.31
N ARG A 260 15.02 -1.40 23.74
CA ARG A 260 16.24 -1.67 22.95
C ARG A 260 15.87 -1.84 21.49
N PRO A 261 16.75 -1.40 20.58
CA PRO A 261 16.54 -1.61 19.16
C PRO A 261 16.54 -3.10 18.83
N ALA A 262 15.82 -3.44 17.77
CA ALA A 262 15.71 -4.80 17.28
C ALA A 262 15.86 -4.87 15.76
N LEU A 263 16.39 -6.00 15.30
CA LEU A 263 16.31 -6.42 13.91
C LEU A 263 15.17 -7.43 13.81
N VAL A 264 14.17 -7.13 13.00
CA VAL A 264 13.03 -8.01 12.72
C VAL A 264 13.17 -8.54 11.30
N ALA A 265 13.13 -9.86 11.15
CA ALA A 265 13.15 -10.53 9.86
C ALA A 265 11.88 -11.38 9.67
N GLY A 266 11.30 -11.31 8.49
CA GLY A 266 10.23 -12.18 8.06
C GLY A 266 10.75 -13.31 7.18
N PHE A 267 10.22 -14.51 7.36
CA PHE A 267 10.51 -15.64 6.49
C PHE A 267 9.21 -16.35 6.16
N ASP A 268 9.02 -16.67 4.89
CA ASP A 268 7.88 -17.45 4.42
C ASP A 268 8.28 -18.46 3.34
N GLY A 269 7.48 -19.53 3.21
CA GLY A 269 7.71 -20.62 2.28
C GLY A 269 7.45 -21.99 2.90
N LEU A 270 8.23 -22.99 2.49
CA LEU A 270 8.13 -24.35 3.02
C LEU A 270 8.65 -24.41 4.46
N ALA A 271 8.03 -25.25 5.29
CA ALA A 271 8.35 -25.34 6.71
C ALA A 271 9.84 -25.65 6.98
N GLU A 272 10.48 -26.50 6.17
CA GLU A 272 11.90 -26.84 6.33
C GLU A 272 12.82 -25.66 6.00
N GLN A 273 12.53 -24.96 4.91
CA GLN A 273 13.26 -23.75 4.52
C GLN A 273 13.13 -22.67 5.58
N VAL A 274 11.92 -22.42 6.09
CA VAL A 274 11.67 -21.43 7.14
C VAL A 274 12.42 -21.78 8.43
N ARG A 275 12.42 -23.07 8.84
CA ARG A 275 13.20 -23.52 10.02
C ARG A 275 14.69 -23.27 9.86
N TRP A 276 15.27 -23.60 8.70
CA TRP A 276 16.68 -23.36 8.43
C TRP A 276 17.00 -21.86 8.44
N GLN A 277 16.22 -21.03 7.74
CA GLN A 277 16.41 -19.59 7.69
C GLN A 277 16.33 -18.94 9.09
N ARG A 278 15.39 -19.40 9.93
CA ARG A 278 15.25 -18.93 11.31
C ARG A 278 16.46 -19.26 12.17
N ALA A 279 17.00 -20.48 12.04
CA ALA A 279 18.18 -20.90 12.79
C ALA A 279 19.43 -20.12 12.36
N GLU A 280 19.60 -19.94 11.07
CA GLU A 280 20.75 -19.21 10.52
C GLU A 280 20.67 -17.71 10.80
N PHE A 281 19.48 -17.11 10.74
CA PHE A 281 19.24 -15.74 11.19
C PHE A 281 19.65 -15.54 12.66
N ALA A 282 19.28 -16.49 13.53
CA ALA A 282 19.67 -16.44 14.94
C ALA A 282 21.20 -16.48 15.10
N ARG A 283 21.87 -17.41 14.42
CA ARG A 283 23.33 -17.54 14.44
C ARG A 283 24.03 -16.24 14.02
N LEU A 284 23.61 -15.65 12.89
CA LEU A 284 24.17 -14.39 12.37
C LEU A 284 23.92 -13.21 13.32
N CYS A 285 22.73 -13.13 13.92
CA CYS A 285 22.41 -12.09 14.90
C CYS A 285 23.26 -12.23 16.15
N GLU A 286 23.44 -13.45 16.69
CA GLU A 286 24.25 -13.72 17.88
C GLU A 286 25.73 -13.37 17.66
N GLU A 287 26.28 -13.71 16.49
CA GLU A 287 27.65 -13.32 16.09
C GLU A 287 27.84 -11.80 16.01
N ALA A 288 26.79 -11.08 15.64
CA ALA A 288 26.76 -9.62 15.62
C ALA A 288 26.41 -8.99 16.99
N GLY A 289 26.35 -9.79 18.07
CA GLY A 289 26.07 -9.30 19.43
C GLY A 289 24.59 -9.18 19.79
N GLY A 290 23.71 -9.72 18.94
CA GLY A 290 22.28 -9.83 19.17
C GLY A 290 21.96 -10.80 20.31
N ARG A 291 20.86 -10.52 21.01
CA ARG A 291 20.36 -11.30 22.16
C ARG A 291 18.86 -11.51 22.02
N GLU A 292 18.33 -12.44 22.81
CA GLU A 292 16.88 -12.68 22.94
C GLU A 292 16.21 -12.97 21.58
N VAL A 293 16.85 -13.79 20.74
CA VAL A 293 16.29 -14.15 19.42
C VAL A 293 15.04 -14.98 19.59
N ARG A 294 13.88 -14.41 19.24
CA ARG A 294 12.58 -15.05 19.43
C ARG A 294 11.64 -14.80 18.27
N ASP A 295 10.72 -15.73 18.11
CA ASP A 295 9.65 -15.65 17.13
C ASP A 295 8.57 -14.68 17.67
N LEU A 296 8.04 -13.83 16.79
CA LEU A 296 6.98 -12.88 17.12
C LEU A 296 5.61 -13.49 16.76
N PRO A 297 4.54 -13.08 17.46
CA PRO A 297 3.18 -13.48 17.10
C PRO A 297 2.84 -13.15 15.64
N ALA A 298 2.05 -13.99 14.97
CA ALA A 298 1.64 -13.74 13.58
C ALA A 298 0.93 -12.39 13.38
N ALA A 299 0.17 -11.95 14.39
CA ALA A 299 -0.51 -10.65 14.38
C ALA A 299 0.46 -9.46 14.22
N THR A 300 1.74 -9.63 14.55
CA THR A 300 2.77 -8.59 14.42
C THR A 300 3.01 -8.18 12.96
N TRP A 301 2.71 -9.04 11.97
CA TRP A 301 2.76 -8.67 10.55
C TRP A 301 1.92 -7.44 10.21
N ALA A 302 0.71 -7.34 10.78
CA ALA A 302 -0.17 -6.19 10.54
C ALA A 302 0.30 -4.92 11.26
N VAL A 303 1.15 -5.05 12.28
CA VAL A 303 1.65 -3.95 13.11
C VAL A 303 2.97 -3.41 12.59
N LEU A 304 3.83 -4.26 12.04
CA LEU A 304 5.18 -3.89 11.58
C LEU A 304 5.21 -2.67 10.63
N PRO A 305 4.36 -2.56 9.58
CA PRO A 305 4.36 -1.39 8.70
C PRO A 305 4.00 -0.07 9.40
N VAL A 306 3.38 -0.14 10.58
CA VAL A 306 2.81 1.01 11.30
C VAL A 306 3.42 1.19 12.69
N ALA A 307 4.45 0.40 13.04
CA ALA A 307 5.04 0.37 14.37
C ALA A 307 5.52 1.75 14.83
N ALA A 308 6.28 2.46 13.99
CA ALA A 308 6.74 3.81 14.27
C ALA A 308 5.59 4.82 14.47
N ARG A 309 4.49 4.68 13.71
CA ARG A 309 3.30 5.53 13.88
C ARG A 309 2.54 5.23 15.16
N ARG A 310 2.52 3.96 15.60
CA ARG A 310 1.84 3.53 16.83
C ARG A 310 2.65 3.78 18.10
N ALA A 311 3.98 3.81 17.98
CA ALA A 311 4.87 4.13 19.08
C ALA A 311 4.62 5.56 19.62
N LEU A 312 4.17 6.47 18.75
CA LEU A 312 3.86 7.86 19.09
C LEU A 312 2.35 8.07 19.16
N ALA A 313 1.84 8.56 20.29
CA ALA A 313 0.41 8.81 20.47
C ALA A 313 -0.12 9.91 19.54
N GLU A 314 0.63 11.01 19.38
CA GLU A 314 0.31 12.13 18.49
C GLU A 314 1.60 12.72 17.88
N PRO A 315 2.12 12.15 16.78
CA PRO A 315 3.31 12.70 16.13
C PRO A 315 2.99 14.05 15.47
N ALA A 316 3.84 15.06 15.69
CA ALA A 316 3.73 16.36 15.00
C ALA A 316 3.92 16.22 13.48
N ALA A 317 4.73 15.26 13.03
CA ALA A 317 4.91 14.87 11.64
C ALA A 317 5.43 13.43 11.54
N VAL A 318 5.11 12.75 10.44
CA VAL A 318 5.71 11.45 10.08
C VAL A 318 6.44 11.63 8.77
N MET A 319 7.74 11.36 8.76
CA MET A 319 8.60 11.54 7.59
C MET A 319 9.14 10.20 7.11
N ARG A 320 9.26 10.05 5.78
CA ARG A 320 9.89 8.89 5.15
C ARG A 320 11.06 9.35 4.31
N PHE A 321 12.25 8.83 4.60
CA PHE A 321 13.47 9.16 3.87
C PHE A 321 13.99 7.93 3.12
N SER A 322 14.63 8.17 1.98
CA SER A 322 15.44 7.15 1.29
C SER A 322 16.91 7.48 1.48
N VAL A 323 17.65 6.56 2.08
CA VAL A 323 19.09 6.70 2.32
C VAL A 323 19.81 5.45 1.82
N LEU A 324 21.13 5.56 1.64
CA LEU A 324 21.94 4.38 1.34
C LEU A 324 21.82 3.38 2.49
N PRO A 325 21.74 2.06 2.21
CA PRO A 325 21.64 1.03 3.26
C PRO A 325 22.71 1.16 4.34
N ALA A 326 23.93 1.55 3.97
CA ALA A 326 25.04 1.75 4.91
C ALA A 326 24.86 2.93 5.88
N ARG A 327 23.89 3.83 5.64
CA ARG A 327 23.62 5.02 6.47
C ARG A 327 22.32 4.92 7.27
N VAL A 328 21.58 3.81 7.19
CA VAL A 328 20.28 3.67 7.87
C VAL A 328 20.41 3.90 9.38
N ALA A 329 21.34 3.20 10.04
CA ALA A 329 21.55 3.36 11.48
C ALA A 329 21.93 4.80 11.88
N GLU A 330 22.84 5.43 11.13
CA GLU A 330 23.25 6.82 11.40
C GLU A 330 22.10 7.82 11.25
N VAL A 331 21.20 7.59 10.29
CA VAL A 331 20.06 8.48 10.01
C VAL A 331 18.95 8.30 11.05
N VAL A 332 18.73 7.08 11.55
CA VAL A 332 17.72 6.82 12.59
C VAL A 332 18.15 7.35 13.96
N GLU A 333 19.46 7.43 14.23
CA GLU A 333 20.00 8.01 15.47
C GLU A 333 19.98 9.55 15.53
N ARG A 334 19.70 10.24 14.41
CA ARG A 334 19.74 11.71 14.29
C ARG A 334 18.34 12.32 14.30
#